data_AF-A0A942S0E5-F1
#
_entry.id   AF-A0A942S0E5-F1
#
_cell.length_a   1.000
_cell.length_b   1.000
_cell.length_c   1.000
_cell.angle_alpha   90.00
_cell.angle_beta   90.00
_cell.angle_gamma   90.00
#
_symmetry.space_group_name_H-M   'P 1'
#
loop_
_entity.id
_entity.type
_entity.pdbx_description
1 polymer ?
#
loop_
_entity_poly.entity_id
_entity_poly.type
_entity_poly.pdbx_seq_one_letter_code
_entity_poly.pdbx_strand_id
1 'polypeptide(L)' 'MKLFLSFFKAPQAVKLEIAPNVLAALMEKGQLHATDFRCLDLGSKQIVWKMLLSLAKSKLAAARGNCNPGKETRSIP' A
#
# COMPACT_ATOMS: atom_id res chain seq x y z
N MET A 1 6.24 -29.73 -7.92
CA MET A 1 6.04 -28.29 -7.68
C MET A 1 5.99 -28.08 -6.17
N LYS A 2 7.04 -27.50 -5.57
CA LYS A 2 7.16 -27.35 -4.11
C LYS A 2 6.41 -26.09 -3.68
N LEU A 3 5.28 -26.28 -3.01
CA LEU A 3 4.42 -25.22 -2.47
C LEU A 3 5.19 -24.44 -1.40
N PHE A 4 5.30 -23.13 -1.58
CA PHE A 4 5.89 -22.19 -0.63
C PHE A 4 4.95 -21.98 0.57
N LEU A 5 4.83 -22.97 1.47
CA LEU A 5 4.02 -22.86 2.68
C LEU A 5 4.72 -22.09 3.81
N SER A 6 5.89 -21.50 3.58
CA SER A 6 6.60 -20.66 4.54
C SER A 6 6.02 -19.24 4.69
N PHE A 7 4.95 -18.90 3.96
CA PHE A 7 4.35 -17.56 3.95
C PHE A 7 3.65 -17.13 5.25
N PHE A 8 3.33 -18.07 6.16
CA PHE A 8 2.60 -17.77 7.41
C PHE A 8 3.47 -17.84 8.67
N LYS A 9 4.80 -17.76 8.54
CA LYS A 9 5.61 -17.42 9.71
C LYS A 9 5.28 -15.98 10.09
N ALA A 10 4.89 -15.76 11.35
CA ALA A 10 4.67 -14.41 11.90
C ALA A 10 5.82 -13.51 11.41
N PRO A 11 5.52 -12.36 10.76
CA PRO A 11 6.58 -11.51 10.22
C PRO A 11 7.54 -11.25 11.38
N GLN A 12 8.81 -11.62 11.23
CA GLN A 12 9.82 -11.04 12.11
C GLN A 12 9.66 -9.53 11.91
N ALA A 13 9.11 -8.87 12.92
CA ALA A 13 8.82 -7.46 12.85
C ALA A 13 10.15 -6.77 12.56
N VAL A 14 10.31 -6.27 11.33
CA VAL A 14 11.46 -5.46 10.99
C VAL A 14 11.42 -4.31 11.96
N LYS A 15 12.47 -4.17 12.75
CA LYS A 15 12.63 -3.05 13.67
C LYS A 15 12.89 -1.81 12.81
N LEU A 16 11.81 -1.27 12.26
CA LEU A 16 11.84 -0.01 11.55
C LEU A 16 12.10 1.07 12.60
N GLU A 17 13.16 1.85 12.42
CA GLU A 17 13.39 3.07 13.21
C GLU A 17 12.24 4.08 13.04
N ILE A 18 11.51 3.94 11.94
CA ILE A 18 10.33 4.74 11.62
C ILE A 18 9.08 3.94 11.98
N ALA A 19 8.19 4.56 12.74
CA ALA A 19 6.92 3.94 13.08
C ALA A 19 6.11 3.59 11.80
N PRO A 20 5.43 2.42 11.73
CA PRO A 20 4.79 1.94 10.51
C PRO A 20 3.74 2.89 9.91
N ASN A 21 3.03 3.62 10.77
CA ASN A 21 2.07 4.65 10.38
C ASN A 21 2.74 5.84 9.67
N VAL A 22 3.92 6.26 10.16
CA VAL A 22 4.69 7.35 9.53
C VAL A 22 5.22 6.89 8.18
N LEU A 23 5.73 5.67 8.10
CA LEU A 23 6.20 5.08 6.84
C LEU A 23 5.05 5.03 5.80
N ALA A 24 3.87 4.54 6.19
CA ALA A 24 2.71 4.49 5.32
C ALA A 24 2.29 5.89 4.83
N ALA A 25 2.30 6.91 5.70
CA ALA A 25 1.97 8.28 5.33
C ALA A 25 2.98 8.88 4.33
N LEU A 26 4.28 8.62 4.51
CA LEU A 26 5.32 9.08 3.58
C LEU A 26 5.19 8.43 2.20
N MET A 27 4.86 7.14 2.18
CA MET A 27 4.61 6.39 0.95
C MET A 27 3.34 6.89 0.24
N GLU A 28 2.27 7.16 0.99
CA GLU A 28 1.03 7.70 0.44
C GLU A 28 1.22 9.08 -0.21
N LYS A 29 2.06 9.93 0.39
CA LYS A 29 2.43 11.25 -0.13
C LYS A 29 3.42 11.19 -1.31
N GLY A 30 3.93 10.01 -1.67
CA GLY A 30 4.94 9.84 -2.71
C GLY A 30 6.32 10.39 -2.32
N GLN A 31 6.57 10.61 -1.03
CA GLN A 31 7.86 11.08 -0.52
C GLN A 31 8.88 9.94 -0.36
N LEU A 32 8.41 8.69 -0.41
CA LEU A 32 9.24 7.49 -0.47
C LEU A 32 8.86 6.68 -1.71
N HIS A 33 9.87 6.38 -2.51
CA HIS A 33 9.73 5.60 -3.72
C HIS A 33 10.20 4.16 -3.50
N ALA A 34 9.70 3.23 -4.33
CA ALA A 34 10.10 1.82 -4.23
C ALA A 34 11.62 1.61 -4.37
N THR A 35 12.31 2.55 -5.03
CA THR A 35 13.77 2.56 -5.21
C THR A 35 14.55 2.86 -3.95
N ASP A 36 13.93 3.50 -2.95
CA ASP A 36 14.58 3.89 -1.69
C ASP A 36 14.81 2.66 -0.80
N PHE A 37 14.10 1.58 -1.08
CA PHE A 37 14.17 0.31 -0.35
C PHE A 37 15.13 -0.71 -0.99
N ARG A 38 15.96 -0.31 -1.96
CA ARG A 38 16.87 -1.22 -2.68
C ARG A 38 17.90 -1.89 -1.78
N CYS A 39 18.38 -1.20 -0.74
CA CYS A 39 19.38 -1.70 0.20
C CYS A 39 18.82 -2.66 1.27
N LEU A 40 17.49 -2.82 1.36
CA LEU A 40 16.88 -3.71 2.33
C LEU A 40 17.13 -5.19 1.98
N ASP A 41 17.20 -6.03 3.02
CA ASP A 41 17.19 -7.48 2.84
C ASP A 41 15.85 -7.97 2.26
N LEU A 42 15.83 -9.22 1.82
CA LEU A 42 14.66 -9.81 1.17
C LEU A 42 13.40 -9.80 2.06
N GLY A 43 13.54 -10.07 3.36
CA GLY A 43 12.42 -10.08 4.30
C GLY A 43 11.85 -8.68 4.53
N SER A 44 12.74 -7.70 4.71
CA SER A 44 12.36 -6.30 4.87
C SER A 44 11.68 -5.73 3.62
N LYS A 45 12.16 -6.08 2.43
CA LYS A 45 11.52 -5.70 1.15
C LYS A 45 10.09 -6.25 1.04
N GLN A 46 9.87 -7.50 1.41
CA GLN A 46 8.53 -8.11 1.35
C GLN A 46 7.52 -7.37 2.23
N ILE A 47 7.93 -6.90 3.39
CA ILE A 47 7.07 -6.14 4.31
C ILE A 47 6.70 -4.79 3.71
N VAL A 48 7.70 -4.05 3.19
CA VAL A 48 7.48 -2.76 2.53
C VAL A 48 6.57 -2.91 1.31
N TRP A 49 6.79 -3.94 0.49
CA TRP A 49 5.96 -4.21 -0.69
C TRP A 49 4.52 -4.59 -0.34
N LYS A 50 4.30 -5.34 0.74
CA LYS A 50 2.95 -5.60 1.25
C LYS A 50 2.25 -4.30 1.67
N MET A 51 2.97 -3.36 2.31
CA MET A 51 2.43 -2.03 2.63
C MET A 51 2.09 -1.22 1.38
N LEU A 52 3.00 -1.13 0.40
CA LEU A 52 2.75 -0.48 -0.90
C LEU A 52 1.54 -1.06 -1.60
N LEU A 53 1.45 -2.38 -1.69
CA LEU A 53 0.33 -3.06 -2.34
C LEU A 53 -0.99 -2.75 -1.64
N SER A 54 -1.00 -2.73 -0.30
CA SER A 54 -2.18 -2.36 0.48
C SER A 54 -2.63 -0.92 0.18
N LEU A 55 -1.69 0.03 0.18
CA LEU A 55 -1.96 1.43 -0.14
C LEU A 55 -2.48 1.59 -1.57
N ALA A 56 -1.86 0.92 -2.54
CA ALA A 56 -2.30 0.94 -3.93
C ALA A 56 -3.72 0.37 -4.10
N LYS A 57 -4.04 -0.73 -3.41
CA LYS A 57 -5.41 -1.28 -3.38
C LYS A 57 -6.40 -0.26 -2.83
N SER A 58 -6.08 0.41 -1.73
CA SER A 58 -6.95 1.45 -1.14
C SER A 58 -7.15 2.63 -2.08
N LYS A 59 -6.08 3.12 -2.73
CA LYS A 59 -6.15 4.22 -3.72
C LYS A 59 -6.99 3.83 -4.94
N LEU A 60 -6.83 2.61 -5.44
CA LEU A 60 -7.59 2.11 -6.60
C LEU A 60 -9.06 1.87 -6.25
N ALA A 61 -9.36 1.38 -5.05
CA ALA A 61 -10.72 1.25 -4.55
C ALA A 61 -11.40 2.63 -4.40
N ALA A 62 -10.69 3.63 -3.86
CA ALA A 62 -11.19 5.00 -3.77
C ALA A 62 -11.43 5.63 -5.15
N ALA A 63 -10.50 5.43 -6.10
CA ALA A 63 -10.65 5.89 -7.48
C ALA A 63 -11.88 5.27 -8.17
N ARG A 64 -12.15 3.98 -7.92
CA ARG A 64 -13.35 3.28 -8.43
C ARG A 64 -14.65 3.77 -7.78
N GLY A 65 -14.63 4.15 -6.51
CA GLY A 65 -15.79 4.72 -5.81
C GLY A 65 -16.19 6.12 -6.31
N ASN A 66 -15.30 6.82 -7.01
CA ASN A 66 -15.55 8.16 -7.56
C ASN A 66 -16.24 8.13 -8.95
N CYS A 67 -16.51 6.96 -9.50
CA CYS A 67 -17.29 6.78 -10.72
C CYS A 67 -18.79 6.67 -10.39
N ASN A 68 -19.40 7.74 -9.88
CA ASN A 68 -20.86 7.88 -9.96
C ASN A 68 -21.19 8.72 -11.20
N PRO A 69 -21.74 8.15 -12.28
CA PRO A 69 -22.38 8.95 -13.31
C PRO A 69 -23.74 9.44 -12.77
N GLY A 70 -24.01 10.74 -12.88
CA GLY A 70 -25.36 11.27 -12.71
C GLY A 70 -25.65 11.92 -11.35
N LYS A 71 -25.32 13.21 -11.25
CA LYS A 71 -26.15 14.18 -10.52
C LYS A 71 -26.53 15.26 -11.54
N GLU A 72 -27.39 14.90 -12.49
CA GLU A 72 -28.02 15.90 -13.36
C GLU A 72 -29.01 16.70 -12.51
N THR A 73 -28.59 17.90 -12.11
CA THR A 73 -29.46 18.89 -11.51
C THR A 73 -30.38 19.43 -12.60
N ARG A 74 -31.51 18.77 -12.80
CA ARG A 74 -32.61 19.32 -13.61
C ARG A 74 -33.34 20.35 -12.76
N SER A 75 -32.88 21.59 -12.86
CA SER A 75 -33.59 22.78 -12.39
C SER A 75 -34.89 22.92 -13.18
N ILE A 76 -36.01 22.87 -12.48
CA ILE A 76 -37.35 23.18 -12.99
C ILE A 76 -37.54 24.70 -12.89
N PRO A 77 -38.12 25.34 -13.91
CA PRO A 77 -39.28 26.20 -13.66
C PRO A 77 -40.55 25.65 -14.30
#